data_AF-A0A7J2KBG8-F1
#
_entry.id   AF-A0A7J2KBG8-F1
#
_cell.length_a   1.000
_cell.length_b   1.000
_cell.length_c   1.000
_cell.angle_alpha   90.00
_cell.angle_beta   90.00
_cell.angle_gamma   90.00
#
_symmetry.space_group_name_H-M   'P 1'
#
loop_
_entity.id
_entity.type
_entity.pdbx_description
1 polymer ?
#
loop_
_entity_poly.entity_id
_entity_poly.type
_entity_poly.pdbx_seq_one_letter_code
_entity_poly.pdbx_strand_id
1 'polypeptide(L)' 'ISGTKLRKMIMEGKIPPEYMMRPEVAETILKFKDPFVH' A
#
# COMPACT_ATOMS: atom_id res chain seq x y z
N ILE A 1 0.29 12.26 -6.07
CA ILE A 1 -0.92 11.49 -5.67
C ILE A 1 -1.10 11.63 -4.17
N SER A 2 -2.33 11.80 -3.66
CA SER A 2 -2.55 11.95 -2.21
C SER A 2 -2.32 10.64 -1.46
N GLY A 3 -1.83 10.73 -0.22
CA GLY A 3 -1.67 9.57 0.67
C GLY A 3 -2.97 8.78 0.87
N THR A 4 -4.13 9.45 0.77
CA THR A 4 -5.45 8.80 0.81
C THR A 4 -5.68 7.85 -0.37
N LYS A 5 -5.27 8.24 -1.59
CA LYS A 5 -5.38 7.36 -2.77
C LYS A 5 -4.42 6.18 -2.68
N LEU A 6 -3.22 6.38 -2.13
CA LEU A 6 -2.25 5.31 -1.87
C LEU A 6 -2.81 4.29 -0.87
N ARG A 7 -3.33 4.76 0.28
CA ARG A 7 -3.98 3.89 1.27
C ARG A 7 -5.11 3.08 0.66
N LYS A 8 -5.97 3.72 -0.15
CA LYS A 8 -7.06 3.02 -0.85
C LYS A 8 -6.54 1.90 -1.76
N MET A 9 -5.48 2.14 -2.54
CA MET A 9 -4.89 1.10 -3.39
C MET A 9 -4.39 -0.10 -2.57
N ILE A 10 -3.73 0.16 -1.45
CA ILE A 10 -3.23 -0.90 -0.56
C ILE A 10 -4.36 -1.68 0.09
N MET A 11 -5.40 -0.99 0.58
CA MET A 11 -6.59 -1.65 1.14
C MET A 11 -7.35 -2.49 0.09
N GLU A 12 -7.27 -2.11 -1.19
CA GLU A 12 -7.81 -2.88 -2.32
C GLU A 12 -6.90 -4.06 -2.76
N GLY A 13 -5.77 -4.28 -2.09
CA GLY A 13 -4.81 -5.33 -2.47
C GLY A 13 -3.97 -5.00 -3.70
N LYS A 14 -3.97 -3.74 -4.16
CA LYS A 14 -3.24 -3.30 -5.35
C LYS A 14 -1.85 -2.80 -4.99
N ILE A 15 -0.86 -3.23 -5.76
CA ILE A 15 0.52 -2.74 -5.65
C ILE A 15 0.61 -1.37 -6.33
N PRO A 16 1.01 -0.31 -5.61
CA PRO A 16 1.23 1.01 -6.20
C PRO A 16 2.45 1.02 -7.13
N PRO A 17 2.56 2.01 -8.02
CA PRO A 17 3.73 2.15 -8.88
C PRO A 17 5.05 2.29 -8.09
N GLU A 18 6.14 1.77 -8.63
CA GLU A 18 7.47 1.74 -8.00
C GLU A 18 8.00 3.14 -7.61
N TYR A 19 7.72 4.15 -8.44
CA TYR A 19 8.09 5.55 -8.14
C TYR A 19 7.39 6.11 -6.89
N MET A 20 6.33 5.46 -6.41
CA MET A 20 5.56 5.86 -5.24
C MET A 20 5.86 4.99 -4.02
N MET A 21 6.03 3.68 -4.22
CA MET A 21 6.40 2.75 -3.17
C MET A 21 7.21 1.62 -3.77
N ARG A 22 8.28 1.25 -3.07
CA ARG A 22 9.11 0.13 -3.51
C ARG A 22 8.33 -1.18 -3.46
N PRO A 23 8.47 -2.08 -4.44
CA PRO A 23 7.71 -3.33 -4.50
C PRO A 23 7.80 -4.16 -3.22
N GLU A 24 8.99 -4.26 -2.62
CA GLU A 24 9.23 -5.03 -1.40
C GLU A 24 8.44 -4.50 -0.19
N VAL A 25 8.22 -3.19 -0.13
CA VAL A 25 7.41 -2.56 0.92
C VAL A 25 5.93 -2.84 0.68
N ALA A 26 5.47 -2.73 -0.57
CA ALA A 26 4.09 -3.03 -0.93
C ALA A 26 3.72 -4.48 -0.61
N GLU A 27 4.56 -5.43 -1.01
CA GLU A 27 4.39 -6.85 -0.73
C GLU A 27 4.39 -7.16 0.77
N THR A 28 5.27 -6.48 1.53
CA THR A 28 5.32 -6.64 2.99
C THR A 28 4.02 -6.16 3.61
N ILE A 29 3.54 -4.98 3.23
CA ILE A 29 2.28 -4.39 3.73
C ILE A 29 1.07 -5.28 3.39
N LEU A 30 1.00 -5.79 2.16
CA LEU A 30 -0.12 -6.62 1.70
C LEU A 30 -0.22 -7.99 2.40
N LYS A 31 0.83 -8.43 3.12
CA LYS A 31 0.79 -9.63 3.97
C LYS A 31 0.10 -9.39 5.31
N PHE A 32 -0.10 -8.15 5.73
CA PHE A 32 -0.79 -7.84 6.98
C PHE A 32 -2.30 -7.73 6.76
N LYS A 33 -3.07 -8.39 7.63
CA LYS A 33 -4.54 -8.31 7.62
C LYS A 33 -5.05 -6.89 7.89
N ASP A 34 -4.34 -6.15 8.75
CA ASP A 34 -4.60 -4.75 9.04
C ASP A 34 -3.28 -3.97 9.05
N PRO A 35 -2.90 -3.37 7.91
CA PRO A 35 -1.61 -2.72 7.76
C PRO A 35 -1.53 -1.28 8.31
N PHE A 36 -2.66 -0.68 8.71
CA PHE A 36 -2.71 0.73 9.09
C PHE A 36 -3.19 0.88 10.53
N VAL A 37 -2.47 1.68 11.33
CA VAL A 37 -2.94 2.09 12.66
C VAL A 37 -4.03 3.16 12.54
N HIS A 38 -5.05 3.07 13.39
CA HIS A 38 -6.20 4.00 13.44
C HIS A 38 -6.01 5.08 14.50
#